data_AF-A0A968JW71-F1
#
_entry.id   AF-A0A968JW71-F1
#
_cell.length_a   1.000
_cell.length_b   1.000
_cell.length_c   1.000
_cell.angle_alpha   90.00
_cell.angle_beta   90.00
_cell.angle_gamma   90.00
#
_symmetry.space_group_name_H-M   'P 1'
#
loop_
_entity.id
_entity.type
_entity.pdbx_description
1 polymer ?
#
loop_
_entity_poly.entity_id
_entity_poly.type
_entity_poly.pdbx_seq_one_letter_code
_entity_poly.pdbx_strand_id
1 'polypeptide(L)'
;MLEDQNGTFWLAAAGIGFYSINHTENKTILQKQGPEETNRFKYNDVTDLVLDSDKLWISFIDEGIVIYNINSKKYKHYINSKSDKFSLSEDGIRNMYKDNSGRMWICTNSSGIDVYDPYYKPFNTITTNDCGTGLANSNITSILESSPDKIWFGNYSGLNWFNPFNGEIGAFHTSNPVHISLNTSGPECLYRDTDHNLWYGTWDRGLYKISPDNKILSRYTTQNSPLKSNIICHITSDGNTKMYFATFGGGLYSYDYKNNQWETFLQDEKSNKGISYNTLQVLMYDSRQNLWIGTVGKGLDIMSKDANGNINFKNYQDTGDSTGINGNTVLSFCEDSYGNVWIGTSNGLNRFDPGTGTFKSFFPEDGLTDNPVMGIVEDNDKNLWISTIRGITKLNIPTMKFSKYTVLDGIQEGDFLIRSFCKTKSGHIYFGGTNGVTFFHPDEIVENPYPPKIEITSFKIFNEPVKFGEK
;
A
#
# COMPACT_ATOMS: atom_id res chain seq x y z
N MET A 1 -17.03 -12.80 37.88
CA MET A 1 -16.96 -14.27 37.78
C MET A 1 -17.38 -14.64 36.38
N LEU A 2 -16.60 -15.45 35.69
CA LEU A 2 -16.89 -15.94 34.34
C LEU A 2 -16.68 -17.46 34.28
N GLU A 3 -17.36 -18.17 33.40
CA GLU A 3 -17.15 -19.59 33.13
C GLU A 3 -16.61 -19.74 31.71
N ASP A 4 -15.53 -20.53 31.56
CA ASP A 4 -14.99 -20.85 30.23
C ASP A 4 -15.61 -22.11 29.61
N GLN A 5 -15.25 -22.39 28.35
CA GLN A 5 -15.79 -23.52 27.60
C GLN A 5 -15.44 -24.90 28.22
N ASN A 6 -14.46 -24.95 29.12
CA ASN A 6 -14.05 -26.16 29.82
C ASN A 6 -14.75 -26.30 31.19
N GLY A 7 -15.71 -25.43 31.52
CA GLY A 7 -16.39 -25.41 32.81
C GLY A 7 -15.52 -24.89 33.96
N THR A 8 -14.47 -24.12 33.64
CA THR A 8 -13.61 -23.48 34.65
C THR A 8 -14.11 -22.08 34.97
N PHE A 9 -14.29 -21.79 36.25
CA PHE A 9 -14.71 -20.47 36.72
C PHE A 9 -13.50 -19.58 37.00
N TRP A 10 -13.50 -18.41 36.37
CA TRP A 10 -12.51 -17.37 36.55
C TRP A 10 -13.06 -16.28 37.48
N LEU A 11 -12.32 -16.03 38.56
CA LEU A 11 -12.67 -15.11 39.63
C LEU A 11 -11.57 -14.08 39.79
N ALA A 12 -11.95 -12.82 39.95
CA ALA A 12 -11.07 -11.74 40.33
C ALA A 12 -11.51 -11.21 41.70
N ALA A 13 -10.56 -10.94 42.58
CA ALA A 13 -10.80 -10.30 43.86
C ALA A 13 -9.74 -9.23 44.11
N ALA A 14 -10.19 -8.01 44.39
CA ALA A 14 -9.32 -6.89 44.72
C ALA A 14 -8.35 -7.26 45.87
N GLY A 15 -7.07 -6.92 45.71
CA GLY A 15 -6.02 -7.24 46.68
C GLY A 15 -5.59 -8.71 46.74
N ILE A 16 -6.31 -9.65 46.09
CA ILE A 16 -5.98 -11.09 46.13
C ILE A 16 -5.62 -11.72 44.77
N GLY A 17 -5.90 -11.05 43.65
CA GLY A 17 -5.55 -11.47 42.29
C GLY A 17 -6.69 -12.23 41.61
N PHE A 18 -6.35 -13.10 40.66
CA PHE A 18 -7.33 -13.93 39.95
C PHE A 18 -7.12 -15.44 40.17
N TYR A 19 -8.21 -16.18 40.10
CA TYR A 19 -8.31 -17.61 40.42
C TYR A 19 -9.06 -18.34 39.33
N SER A 20 -8.68 -19.59 39.08
CA SER A 20 -9.44 -20.53 38.29
C SER A 20 -9.96 -21.67 39.19
N ILE A 21 -11.25 -21.97 39.12
CA ILE A 21 -11.89 -23.09 39.83
C ILE A 21 -12.43 -24.05 38.79
N ASN A 22 -11.88 -25.26 38.73
CA ASN A 22 -12.44 -26.32 37.89
C ASN A 22 -13.37 -27.20 38.74
N HIS A 23 -14.68 -27.18 38.42
CA HIS A 23 -15.69 -27.95 39.17
C HIS A 23 -15.56 -29.46 39.02
N THR A 24 -14.92 -29.96 37.96
CA THR A 24 -14.72 -31.41 37.77
C THR A 24 -13.56 -31.94 38.61
N GLU A 25 -12.56 -31.12 38.94
CA GLU A 25 -11.40 -31.52 39.76
C GLU A 25 -11.46 -31.02 41.22
N ASN A 26 -12.43 -30.17 41.55
CA ASN A 26 -12.55 -29.53 42.88
C ASN A 26 -11.25 -28.83 43.34
N LYS A 27 -10.47 -28.33 42.38
CA LYS A 27 -9.20 -27.64 42.60
C LYS A 27 -9.34 -26.15 42.33
N THR A 28 -9.01 -25.36 43.34
CA THR A 28 -8.81 -23.91 43.20
C THR A 28 -7.34 -23.66 42.93
N ILE A 29 -7.02 -23.13 41.75
CA ILE A 29 -5.65 -22.74 41.40
C ILE A 29 -5.58 -21.23 41.45
N LEU A 30 -4.76 -20.73 42.38
CA LEU A 30 -4.37 -19.33 42.42
C LEU A 30 -3.39 -19.07 41.29
N GLN A 31 -3.78 -18.23 40.33
CA GLN A 31 -2.94 -17.89 39.19
C GLN A 31 -2.01 -16.72 39.57
N LYS A 32 -1.13 -16.94 40.55
CA LYS A 32 -0.15 -15.94 41.03
C LYS A 32 1.20 -15.98 40.31
N GLN A 33 1.43 -16.94 39.43
CA GLN A 33 2.77 -17.21 38.90
C GLN A 33 2.76 -17.41 37.39
N GLY A 34 3.47 -16.54 36.67
CA GLY A 34 4.08 -16.93 35.42
C GLY A 34 5.18 -18.00 35.66
N PRO A 35 5.63 -18.71 34.61
CA PRO A 35 6.55 -19.84 34.74
C PRO A 35 7.98 -19.49 35.20
N GLU A 36 8.33 -18.21 35.37
CA GLU A 36 9.65 -17.74 35.83
C GLU A 36 9.52 -16.77 37.01
N GLU A 37 10.52 -16.71 37.91
CA GLU A 37 10.51 -15.81 39.08
C GLU A 37 10.44 -14.32 38.73
N THR A 38 10.84 -13.94 37.52
CA THR A 38 10.77 -12.59 36.93
C THR A 38 9.36 -12.22 36.43
N ASN A 39 8.45 -13.18 36.37
CA ASN A 39 7.11 -13.11 35.77
C ASN A 39 5.98 -13.24 36.81
N ARG A 40 6.23 -12.79 38.05
CA ARG A 40 5.15 -12.63 39.04
C ARG A 40 4.25 -11.48 38.58
N PHE A 41 2.95 -11.72 38.47
CA PHE A 41 1.97 -10.62 38.42
C PHE A 41 2.28 -9.72 39.60
N LYS A 42 2.67 -8.47 39.31
CA LYS A 42 3.27 -7.62 40.32
C LYS A 42 2.20 -7.24 41.36
N TYR A 43 0.91 -7.21 40.99
CA TYR A 43 -0.18 -6.81 41.89
C TYR A 43 -1.52 -7.52 41.62
N ASN A 44 -2.41 -7.38 42.61
CA ASN A 44 -3.60 -8.19 42.82
C ASN A 44 -4.92 -7.43 42.55
N ASP A 45 -4.85 -6.19 42.08
CA ASP A 45 -6.00 -5.28 41.96
C ASP A 45 -6.62 -5.37 40.56
N VAL A 46 -7.19 -6.54 40.30
CA VAL A 46 -7.95 -6.82 39.07
C VAL A 46 -9.27 -6.07 39.13
N THR A 47 -9.55 -5.27 38.11
CA THR A 47 -10.78 -4.47 37.99
C THR A 47 -11.87 -5.17 37.21
N ASP A 48 -11.50 -5.96 36.20
CA ASP A 48 -12.45 -6.70 35.38
C ASP A 48 -11.82 -7.94 34.72
N LEU A 49 -12.69 -8.86 34.32
CA LEU A 49 -12.35 -10.04 33.53
C LEU A 49 -13.30 -10.13 32.34
N VAL A 50 -12.76 -10.37 31.14
CA VAL A 50 -13.57 -10.63 29.94
C VAL A 50 -13.04 -11.86 29.22
N LEU A 51 -13.94 -12.79 28.88
CA LEU A 51 -13.59 -13.99 28.14
C LEU A 51 -13.85 -13.81 26.64
N ASP A 52 -12.80 -14.04 25.84
CA ASP A 52 -12.88 -14.09 24.39
C ASP A 52 -12.32 -15.43 23.89
N SER A 53 -13.21 -16.41 23.73
CA SER A 53 -12.87 -17.77 23.30
C SER A 53 -11.82 -18.40 24.24
N ASP A 54 -10.57 -18.57 23.80
CA ASP A 54 -9.47 -19.10 24.60
C ASP A 54 -8.57 -18.02 25.23
N LYS A 55 -8.96 -16.74 25.12
CA LYS A 55 -8.25 -15.60 25.68
C LYS A 55 -9.04 -15.02 26.85
N LEU A 56 -8.43 -15.02 28.02
CA LEU A 56 -8.91 -14.31 29.19
C LEU A 56 -8.24 -12.93 29.25
N TRP A 57 -9.03 -11.89 29.10
CA TRP A 57 -8.62 -10.50 29.28
C TRP A 57 -8.78 -10.12 30.74
N ILE A 58 -7.72 -9.55 31.32
CA ILE A 58 -7.61 -9.20 32.73
C ILE A 58 -7.18 -7.74 32.79
N SER A 59 -8.00 -6.87 33.36
CA SER A 59 -7.66 -5.46 33.55
C SER A 59 -7.27 -5.14 34.98
N PHE A 60 -6.41 -4.14 35.15
CA PHE A 60 -5.87 -3.74 36.44
C PHE A 60 -6.09 -2.26 36.70
N ILE A 61 -6.09 -1.88 37.99
CA ILE A 61 -6.38 -0.51 38.41
C ILE A 61 -5.36 0.52 37.92
N ASP A 62 -4.07 0.14 37.78
CA ASP A 62 -2.94 1.03 37.44
C ASP A 62 -1.85 0.32 36.60
N GLU A 63 -2.17 -0.80 35.93
CA GLU A 63 -1.18 -1.67 35.26
C GLU A 63 -1.56 -2.12 33.86
N GLY A 64 -2.63 -1.60 33.29
CA GLY A 64 -3.09 -1.90 31.95
C GLY A 64 -3.81 -3.24 31.87
N ILE A 65 -3.48 -4.04 30.86
CA ILE A 65 -4.22 -5.25 30.50
C ILE A 65 -3.28 -6.43 30.31
N VAL A 66 -3.64 -7.58 30.88
CA VAL A 66 -3.05 -8.87 30.57
C VAL A 66 -4.03 -9.70 29.76
N ILE A 67 -3.55 -10.25 28.65
CA ILE A 67 -4.27 -11.26 27.89
C ILE A 67 -3.62 -12.62 28.17
N TYR A 68 -4.35 -13.51 28.83
CA TYR A 68 -3.92 -14.87 29.12
C TYR A 68 -4.56 -15.86 28.15
N ASN A 69 -3.75 -16.62 27.41
CA ASN A 69 -4.24 -17.70 26.55
C ASN A 69 -4.37 -18.99 27.37
N ILE A 70 -5.59 -19.46 27.54
CA ILE A 70 -5.95 -20.59 28.41
C ILE A 70 -5.27 -21.89 27.95
N ASN A 71 -5.20 -22.10 26.64
CA ASN A 71 -4.67 -23.33 26.04
C ASN A 71 -3.14 -23.42 26.17
N SER A 72 -2.44 -22.36 25.75
CA SER A 72 -0.98 -22.31 25.75
C SER A 72 -0.38 -21.92 27.10
N LYS A 73 -1.21 -21.42 28.03
CA LYS A 73 -0.81 -20.87 29.33
C LYS A 73 0.19 -19.71 29.22
N LYS A 74 0.27 -19.05 28.06
CA LYS A 74 1.08 -17.85 27.84
C LYS A 74 0.24 -16.62 28.08
N TYR A 75 0.90 -15.52 28.43
CA TYR A 75 0.24 -14.23 28.54
C TYR A 75 1.02 -13.14 27.80
N LYS A 76 0.33 -12.05 27.49
CA LYS A 76 0.90 -10.81 26.97
C LYS A 76 0.38 -9.63 27.77
N HIS A 77 1.27 -8.73 28.14
CA HIS A 77 0.98 -7.54 28.92
C HIS A 77 0.98 -6.31 28.02
N TYR A 78 -0.04 -5.48 28.15
CA TYR A 78 -0.26 -4.26 27.40
C TYR A 78 -0.32 -3.09 28.37
N ILE A 79 0.49 -2.07 28.11
CA ILE A 79 0.64 -0.85 28.91
C ILE A 79 0.64 0.37 27.99
N ASN A 80 0.40 1.54 28.56
CA ASN A 80 0.57 2.83 27.89
C ASN A 80 2.03 3.05 27.51
N SER A 81 2.23 3.50 26.28
CA SER A 81 3.54 3.87 25.76
C SER A 81 3.45 5.13 24.92
N LYS A 82 4.17 6.17 25.35
CA LYS A 82 4.23 7.45 24.61
C LYS A 82 4.80 7.30 23.20
N SER A 83 5.57 6.25 22.92
CA SER A 83 6.17 6.00 21.61
C SER A 83 5.29 5.14 20.70
N ASP A 84 4.25 4.49 21.25
CA ASP A 84 3.37 3.61 20.48
C ASP A 84 1.93 4.18 20.50
N LYS A 85 1.53 4.76 19.37
CA LYS A 85 0.19 5.33 19.18
C LYS A 85 -0.95 4.31 19.27
N PHE A 86 -0.64 3.01 19.19
CA PHE A 86 -1.61 1.91 19.30
C PHE A 86 -1.60 1.26 20.69
N SER A 87 -0.76 1.76 21.61
CA SER A 87 -0.80 1.34 23.01
C SER A 87 -2.03 1.90 23.73
N LEU A 88 -2.28 1.40 24.95
CA LEU A 88 -3.35 1.93 25.81
C LEU A 88 -3.18 3.43 26.03
N SER A 89 -4.27 4.19 26.15
CA SER A 89 -4.20 5.62 26.45
C SER A 89 -3.82 5.91 27.91
N GLU A 90 -4.01 4.94 28.80
CA GLU A 90 -3.64 4.98 30.22
C GLU A 90 -3.49 3.55 30.75
N ASP A 91 -2.63 3.34 31.76
CA ASP A 91 -2.53 2.04 32.45
C ASP A 91 -3.70 1.80 33.42
N GLY A 92 -4.41 2.84 33.84
CA GLY A 92 -5.49 2.68 34.78
C GLY A 92 -6.79 2.24 34.10
N ILE A 93 -7.18 0.97 34.25
CA ILE A 93 -8.36 0.40 33.57
C ILE A 93 -9.48 0.12 34.57
N ARG A 94 -10.67 0.68 34.34
CA ARG A 94 -11.84 0.51 35.21
C ARG A 94 -12.71 -0.68 34.84
N ASN A 95 -12.92 -0.87 33.55
CA ASN A 95 -13.88 -1.86 33.07
C ASN A 95 -13.57 -2.24 31.62
N MET A 96 -13.97 -3.43 31.22
CA MET A 96 -13.87 -3.89 29.83
C MET A 96 -15.18 -4.52 29.38
N TYR A 97 -15.56 -4.28 28.13
CA TYR A 97 -16.76 -4.85 27.54
C TYR A 97 -16.48 -5.39 26.15
N LYS A 98 -16.80 -6.66 25.92
CA LYS A 98 -16.77 -7.26 24.59
C LYS A 98 -18.13 -7.09 23.91
N ASP A 99 -18.16 -6.46 22.75
CA ASP A 99 -19.39 -6.36 21.96
C ASP A 99 -19.65 -7.63 21.12
N ASN A 100 -20.82 -7.67 20.47
CA ASN A 100 -21.23 -8.80 19.64
C ASN A 100 -20.38 -8.99 18.38
N SER A 101 -19.62 -7.97 17.96
CA SER A 101 -18.63 -8.08 16.89
C SER A 101 -17.28 -8.57 17.39
N GLY A 102 -17.10 -8.70 18.70
CA GLY A 102 -15.86 -9.12 19.32
C GLY A 102 -14.86 -7.99 19.57
N ARG A 103 -15.24 -6.72 19.37
CA ARG A 103 -14.39 -5.60 19.78
C ARG A 103 -14.38 -5.49 21.31
N MET A 104 -13.24 -5.14 21.86
CA MET A 104 -13.12 -4.83 23.28
C MET A 104 -13.18 -3.31 23.48
N TRP A 105 -14.13 -2.87 24.28
CA TRP A 105 -14.26 -1.50 24.76
C TRP A 105 -13.61 -1.43 26.12
N ILE A 106 -12.59 -0.59 26.28
CA ILE A 106 -11.73 -0.53 27.46
C ILE A 106 -11.92 0.86 28.08
N CYS A 107 -12.54 0.91 29.25
CA CYS A 107 -12.76 2.16 29.97
C CYS A 107 -11.55 2.47 30.85
N THR A 108 -10.87 3.58 30.58
CA THR A 108 -9.74 4.03 31.39
C THR A 108 -10.19 4.91 32.57
N ASN A 109 -9.29 5.19 33.50
CA ASN A 109 -9.59 5.99 34.69
C ASN A 109 -9.88 7.45 34.35
N SER A 110 -9.13 8.02 33.40
CA SER A 110 -9.15 9.45 33.08
C SER A 110 -9.02 9.77 31.58
N SER A 111 -8.42 8.88 30.78
CA SER A 111 -8.19 9.11 29.35
C SER A 111 -9.37 8.79 28.43
N GLY A 112 -10.49 8.30 28.97
CA GLY A 112 -11.70 7.99 28.20
C GLY A 112 -11.86 6.50 27.87
N ILE A 113 -12.01 6.17 26.59
CA ILE A 113 -12.28 4.80 26.12
C ILE A 113 -11.27 4.43 25.03
N ASP A 114 -10.56 3.33 25.26
CA ASP A 114 -9.78 2.65 24.23
C ASP A 114 -10.62 1.56 23.57
N VAL A 115 -10.36 1.27 22.30
CA VAL A 115 -11.05 0.20 21.56
C VAL A 115 -10.01 -0.73 20.95
N TYR A 116 -10.08 -2.01 21.32
CA TYR A 116 -9.42 -3.08 20.56
C TYR A 116 -10.39 -3.60 19.51
N ASP A 117 -10.05 -3.39 18.24
CA ASP A 117 -10.83 -3.90 17.10
C ASP A 117 -10.06 -5.06 16.44
N PRO A 118 -10.57 -6.31 16.48
CA PRO A 118 -9.94 -7.44 15.79
C PRO A 118 -9.99 -7.29 14.25
N TYR A 119 -10.78 -6.36 13.73
CA TYR A 119 -10.89 -6.02 12.30
C TYR A 119 -10.22 -4.69 11.96
N TYR A 120 -9.39 -4.16 12.87
CA TYR A 120 -8.52 -3.02 12.57
C TYR A 120 -7.66 -3.34 11.33
N LYS A 121 -7.60 -2.38 10.39
CA LYS A 121 -6.86 -2.56 9.14
C LYS A 121 -5.47 -1.93 9.29
N PRO A 122 -4.38 -2.72 9.33
CA PRO A 122 -3.03 -2.20 9.55
C PRO A 122 -2.44 -1.54 8.29
N PHE A 123 -3.07 -0.45 7.84
CA PHE A 123 -2.45 0.47 6.90
C PHE A 123 -1.42 1.30 7.67
N ASN A 124 -0.14 1.03 7.39
CA ASN A 124 0.96 1.76 7.99
C ASN A 124 1.35 2.93 7.11
N THR A 125 1.85 4.01 7.72
CA THR A 125 2.23 5.23 7.01
C THR A 125 3.67 5.61 7.34
N ILE A 126 4.42 6.04 6.33
CA ILE A 126 5.74 6.67 6.48
C ILE A 126 5.59 8.13 6.06
N THR A 127 5.92 9.07 6.95
CA THR A 127 5.76 10.52 6.74
C THR A 127 7.07 11.27 6.98
N THR A 128 7.08 12.59 6.74
CA THR A 128 8.23 13.46 7.04
C THR A 128 8.45 13.65 8.54
N ASN A 129 7.42 13.42 9.37
CA ASN A 129 7.44 13.70 10.80
C ASN A 129 7.90 12.50 11.66
N ASP A 130 8.13 11.34 11.04
CA ASP A 130 8.64 10.16 11.73
C ASP A 130 10.08 10.45 12.22
N CYS A 131 10.28 10.39 13.54
CA CYS A 131 11.38 11.04 14.24
C CYS A 131 12.78 10.58 13.82
N GLY A 132 13.72 11.54 13.70
CA GLY A 132 15.17 11.31 13.60
C GLY A 132 15.75 11.46 12.20
N THR A 133 15.15 10.80 11.20
CA THR A 133 15.61 10.79 9.80
C THR A 133 14.49 10.62 8.77
N GLY A 134 13.24 10.98 9.13
CA GLY A 134 12.04 10.85 8.30
C GLY A 134 12.20 11.35 6.86
N LEU A 135 11.23 11.02 6.00
CA LEU A 135 11.30 11.35 4.57
C LEU A 135 11.73 12.81 4.36
N ALA A 136 12.70 13.05 3.47
CA ALA A 136 13.15 14.42 3.19
C ALA A 136 12.04 15.27 2.54
N ASN A 137 11.09 14.61 1.89
CA ASN A 137 9.92 15.21 1.29
C ASN A 137 8.77 14.21 1.28
N SER A 138 7.54 14.70 1.52
CA SER A 138 6.34 13.88 1.56
C SER A 138 5.84 13.46 0.18
N ASN A 139 6.26 14.15 -0.89
CA ASN A 139 5.82 13.83 -2.26
C ASN A 139 6.63 12.68 -2.83
N ILE A 140 6.05 11.48 -2.78
CA ILE A 140 6.69 10.27 -3.30
C ILE A 140 6.36 10.13 -4.78
N THR A 141 7.38 10.10 -5.61
CA THR A 141 7.28 10.07 -7.09
C THR A 141 7.60 8.70 -7.69
N SER A 142 8.28 7.84 -6.93
CA SER A 142 8.61 6.48 -7.35
C SER A 142 8.98 5.61 -6.15
N ILE A 143 8.69 4.31 -6.25
CA ILE A 143 9.04 3.32 -5.21
C ILE A 143 9.70 2.11 -5.88
N LEU A 144 10.81 1.63 -5.32
CA LEU A 144 11.53 0.47 -5.85
C LEU A 144 12.13 -0.40 -4.75
N GLU A 145 11.80 -1.69 -4.72
CA GLU A 145 12.50 -2.68 -3.90
C GLU A 145 13.87 -3.01 -4.52
N SER A 146 14.96 -2.61 -3.85
CA SER A 146 16.32 -2.97 -4.25
C SER A 146 16.84 -4.22 -3.58
N SER A 147 16.34 -4.57 -2.41
CA SER A 147 16.64 -5.81 -1.69
C SER A 147 15.60 -5.96 -0.57
N PRO A 148 15.47 -7.14 0.05
CA PRO A 148 14.50 -7.35 1.14
C PRO A 148 14.63 -6.35 2.29
N ASP A 149 15.83 -5.81 2.51
CA ASP A 149 16.18 -4.83 3.55
C ASP A 149 16.23 -3.38 3.04
N LYS A 150 15.93 -3.12 1.76
CA LYS A 150 16.10 -1.78 1.20
C LYS A 150 15.09 -1.44 0.10
N ILE A 151 14.20 -0.52 0.43
CA ILE A 151 13.21 0.08 -0.46
C ILE A 151 13.63 1.53 -0.73
N TRP A 152 13.70 1.91 -2.00
CA TRP A 152 13.97 3.28 -2.41
C TRP A 152 12.69 4.06 -2.63
N PHE A 153 12.69 5.29 -2.15
CA PHE A 153 11.65 6.28 -2.36
C PHE A 153 12.24 7.46 -3.11
N GLY A 154 11.74 7.69 -4.33
CA GLY A 154 11.96 8.93 -5.05
C GLY A 154 11.04 10.03 -4.53
N ASN A 155 11.56 11.24 -4.39
CA ASN A 155 10.78 12.41 -4.03
C ASN A 155 11.37 13.71 -4.58
N TYR A 156 10.66 14.84 -4.44
CA TYR A 156 11.14 16.13 -4.96
C TYR A 156 12.43 16.67 -4.34
N SER A 157 12.87 16.08 -3.22
CA SER A 157 14.15 16.39 -2.58
C SER A 157 15.25 15.37 -2.90
N GLY A 158 14.98 14.37 -3.74
CA GLY A 158 15.96 13.39 -4.20
C GLY A 158 15.54 11.95 -3.91
N LEU A 159 16.43 11.19 -3.30
CA LEU A 159 16.25 9.76 -3.02
C LEU A 159 16.37 9.49 -1.52
N ASN A 160 15.40 8.78 -0.97
CA ASN A 160 15.46 8.18 0.35
C ASN A 160 15.47 6.65 0.24
N TRP A 161 16.03 5.96 1.23
CA TRP A 161 15.90 4.52 1.38
C TRP A 161 15.26 4.20 2.73
N PHE A 162 14.55 3.08 2.78
CA PHE A 162 13.85 2.57 3.95
C PHE A 162 14.19 1.09 4.15
N ASN A 163 14.52 0.74 5.39
CA ASN A 163 14.71 -0.64 5.80
C ASN A 163 13.44 -1.15 6.52
N PRO A 164 12.67 -2.08 5.90
CA PRO A 164 11.41 -2.55 6.45
C PRO A 164 11.56 -3.38 7.73
N PHE A 165 12.76 -3.86 8.08
CA PHE A 165 12.96 -4.70 9.26
C PHE A 165 13.14 -3.91 10.55
N ASN A 166 13.76 -2.73 10.48
CA ASN A 166 14.07 -1.90 11.64
C ASN A 166 13.44 -0.49 11.58
N GLY A 167 12.78 -0.14 10.47
CA GLY A 167 12.15 1.17 10.26
C GLY A 167 13.13 2.30 9.93
N GLU A 168 14.40 2.00 9.70
CA GLU A 168 15.44 3.01 9.45
C GLU A 168 15.22 3.68 8.09
N ILE A 169 15.28 5.01 8.07
CA ILE A 169 15.21 5.83 6.86
C ILE A 169 16.52 6.60 6.70
N GLY A 170 17.06 6.64 5.50
CA GLY A 170 18.21 7.47 5.17
C GLY A 170 18.05 8.22 3.87
N ALA A 171 18.80 9.31 3.71
CA ALA A 171 18.91 10.04 2.45
C ALA A 171 20.06 9.49 1.60
N PHE A 172 19.89 9.57 0.28
CA PHE A 172 20.96 9.25 -0.65
C PHE A 172 21.96 10.41 -0.75
N HIS A 173 23.24 10.11 -0.58
CA HIS A 173 24.34 11.05 -0.79
C HIS A 173 25.31 10.50 -1.83
N THR A 174 25.61 11.27 -2.87
CA THR A 174 26.65 10.91 -3.85
C THR A 174 28.04 11.17 -3.26
N SER A 175 28.99 10.28 -3.53
CA SER A 175 30.39 10.42 -3.09
C SER A 175 31.22 11.43 -3.91
N ASN A 176 30.66 12.03 -4.97
CA ASN A 176 31.38 12.92 -5.87
C ASN A 176 31.07 14.40 -5.56
N PRO A 177 32.07 15.27 -5.26
CA PRO A 177 31.87 16.65 -4.82
C PRO A 177 31.41 17.63 -5.92
N VAL A 178 31.29 17.19 -7.17
CA VAL A 178 30.69 18.02 -8.22
C VAL A 178 29.19 18.03 -7.98
N HIS A 179 28.69 19.15 -7.43
CA HIS A 179 27.30 19.50 -7.19
C HIS A 179 26.34 19.07 -8.32
N ILE A 180 25.94 17.80 -8.34
CA ILE A 180 24.63 17.39 -8.82
C ILE A 180 23.81 17.27 -7.56
N SER A 181 23.35 18.43 -7.07
CA SER A 181 22.25 18.44 -6.12
C SER A 181 21.10 17.69 -6.77
N LEU A 182 20.88 16.45 -6.35
CA LEU A 182 19.67 15.67 -6.66
C LEU A 182 18.41 16.40 -6.14
N ASN A 183 18.58 17.45 -5.33
CA ASN A 183 17.53 18.14 -4.58
C ASN A 183 16.68 19.13 -5.38
N THR A 184 16.82 19.26 -6.70
CA THR A 184 16.02 20.25 -7.47
C THR A 184 15.13 19.63 -8.55
N SER A 185 15.25 18.33 -8.78
CA SER A 185 14.47 17.60 -9.79
C SER A 185 14.36 16.15 -9.34
N GLY A 186 13.37 15.87 -8.50
CA GLY A 186 13.13 14.54 -7.95
C GLY A 186 13.12 13.45 -9.04
N PRO A 187 13.51 12.22 -8.70
CA PRO A 187 13.44 11.12 -9.66
C PRO A 187 11.98 10.83 -10.01
N GLU A 188 11.70 10.86 -11.30
CA GLU A 188 10.38 10.58 -11.87
C GLU A 188 10.12 9.07 -11.96
N CYS A 189 11.19 8.28 -12.01
CA CYS A 189 11.15 6.83 -12.06
C CYS A 189 12.46 6.23 -11.58
N LEU A 190 12.37 5.01 -11.04
CA LEU A 190 13.49 4.20 -10.60
C LEU A 190 13.40 2.83 -11.22
N TYR A 191 14.54 2.29 -11.61
CA TYR A 191 14.65 0.94 -12.15
C TYR A 191 15.98 0.32 -11.74
N ARG A 192 16.00 -0.99 -11.49
CA ARG A 192 17.22 -1.73 -11.18
C ARG A 192 17.52 -2.71 -12.30
N ASP A 193 18.72 -2.62 -12.87
CA ASP A 193 19.17 -3.56 -13.90
C ASP A 193 19.68 -4.89 -13.31
N THR A 194 20.01 -5.83 -14.19
CA THR A 194 20.50 -7.18 -13.81
C THR A 194 21.85 -7.15 -13.11
N ASP A 195 22.62 -6.08 -13.28
CA ASP A 195 23.92 -5.87 -12.63
C ASP A 195 23.77 -5.09 -11.31
N HIS A 196 22.53 -4.95 -10.82
CA HIS A 196 22.14 -4.21 -9.62
C HIS A 196 22.43 -2.69 -9.67
N ASN A 197 22.69 -2.12 -10.85
CA ASN A 197 22.78 -0.67 -10.98
C ASN A 197 21.39 -0.05 -10.87
N LEU A 198 21.33 1.09 -10.20
CA LEU A 198 20.15 1.92 -10.12
C LEU A 198 20.12 2.88 -11.32
N TRP A 199 19.07 2.77 -12.12
CA TRP A 199 18.71 3.73 -13.15
C TRP A 199 17.68 4.68 -12.58
N TYR A 200 17.95 5.98 -12.66
CA TYR A 200 17.00 7.00 -12.22
C TYR A 200 16.76 8.02 -13.32
N GLY A 201 15.49 8.16 -13.69
CA GLY A 201 15.01 9.19 -14.60
C GLY A 201 14.62 10.44 -13.84
N THR A 202 14.86 11.61 -14.41
CA THR A 202 14.58 12.90 -13.74
C THR A 202 13.62 13.76 -14.56
N TRP A 203 13.04 14.77 -13.93
CA TRP A 203 12.17 15.73 -14.59
C TRP A 203 12.90 16.60 -15.63
N ASP A 204 14.14 17.02 -15.42
CA ASP A 204 14.84 17.96 -16.34
C ASP A 204 16.33 17.68 -16.55
N ARG A 205 16.90 16.66 -15.90
CA ARG A 205 18.36 16.38 -15.94
C ARG A 205 18.75 15.14 -16.73
N GLY A 206 17.78 14.47 -17.36
CA GLY A 206 17.99 13.27 -18.16
C GLY A 206 17.97 12.00 -17.32
N LEU A 207 18.67 10.98 -17.83
CA LEU A 207 18.76 9.65 -17.27
C LEU A 207 20.13 9.44 -16.66
N TYR A 208 20.19 8.79 -15.51
CA TYR A 208 21.44 8.45 -14.86
C TYR A 208 21.50 6.97 -14.55
N LYS A 209 22.73 6.44 -14.61
CA LYS A 209 23.07 5.10 -14.14
C LYS A 209 23.99 5.23 -12.93
N ILE A 210 23.62 4.64 -11.81
CA ILE A 210 24.37 4.63 -10.56
C ILE A 210 24.72 3.18 -10.21
N SER A 211 25.97 2.93 -9.83
CA SER A 211 26.41 1.64 -9.31
C SER A 211 25.86 1.33 -7.91
N PRO A 212 25.92 0.06 -7.45
CA PRO A 212 25.54 -0.31 -6.09
C PRO A 212 26.29 0.44 -4.97
N ASP A 213 27.51 0.91 -5.24
CA ASP A 213 28.32 1.72 -4.32
C ASP A 213 28.09 3.24 -4.46
N ASN A 214 26.93 3.63 -5.01
CA ASN A 214 26.46 5.02 -5.15
C ASN A 214 27.33 5.92 -6.03
N LYS A 215 28.10 5.36 -6.97
CA LYS A 215 28.86 6.14 -7.96
C LYS A 215 28.03 6.36 -9.21
N ILE A 216 28.03 7.60 -9.71
CA ILE A 216 27.44 7.90 -11.01
C ILE A 216 28.33 7.28 -12.09
N LEU A 217 27.81 6.26 -12.79
CA LEU A 217 28.51 5.57 -13.88
C LEU A 217 28.35 6.33 -15.19
N SER A 218 27.14 6.79 -15.49
CA SER A 218 26.84 7.54 -16.70
C SER A 218 25.64 8.47 -16.51
N ARG A 219 25.60 9.52 -17.34
CA ARG A 219 24.45 10.43 -17.47
C ARG A 219 24.15 10.62 -18.95
N TYR A 220 22.90 10.40 -19.33
CA TYR A 220 22.38 10.56 -20.69
C TYR A 220 21.42 11.75 -20.73
N THR A 221 21.70 12.70 -21.62
CA THR A 221 20.94 13.93 -21.86
C THR A 221 20.76 14.14 -23.36
N THR A 222 19.98 15.14 -23.73
CA THR A 222 19.84 15.58 -25.13
C THR A 222 21.14 16.01 -25.80
N GLN A 223 22.21 16.27 -25.03
CA GLN A 223 23.49 16.73 -25.56
C GLN A 223 24.45 15.58 -25.87
N ASN A 224 24.30 14.42 -25.23
CA ASN A 224 25.26 13.32 -25.30
C ASN A 224 24.61 11.95 -25.57
N SER A 225 23.33 11.93 -25.94
CA SER A 225 22.59 10.72 -26.27
C SER A 225 21.52 10.99 -27.33
N PRO A 226 20.88 9.96 -27.91
CA PRO A 226 19.79 10.14 -28.87
C PRO A 226 18.49 10.73 -28.29
N LEU A 227 18.43 10.91 -26.97
CA LEU A 227 17.27 11.48 -26.29
C LEU A 227 16.95 12.88 -26.84
N LYS A 228 15.66 13.14 -27.09
CA LYS A 228 15.13 14.45 -27.51
C LYS A 228 14.49 15.22 -26.36
N SER A 229 14.38 14.59 -25.20
CA SER A 229 13.88 15.18 -23.96
C SER A 229 14.73 14.72 -22.78
N ASN A 230 14.97 15.63 -21.83
CA ASN A 230 15.62 15.31 -20.56
C ASN A 230 14.61 14.86 -19.49
N ILE A 231 13.32 14.85 -19.82
CA ILE A 231 12.24 14.43 -18.92
C ILE A 231 12.02 12.93 -19.11
N ILE A 232 12.48 12.11 -18.17
CA ILE A 232 12.37 10.65 -18.23
C ILE A 232 11.24 10.19 -17.32
N CYS A 233 10.12 9.79 -17.90
CA CYS A 233 8.90 9.52 -17.15
C CYS A 233 8.86 8.11 -16.55
N HIS A 234 9.31 7.10 -17.31
CA HIS A 234 9.26 5.70 -16.88
C HIS A 234 10.32 4.84 -17.55
N ILE A 235 10.71 3.76 -16.87
CA ILE A 235 11.68 2.78 -17.35
C ILE A 235 11.08 1.38 -17.18
N THR A 236 11.18 0.54 -18.19
CA THR A 236 10.85 -0.89 -18.10
C THR A 236 11.87 -1.72 -18.89
N SER A 237 11.79 -3.04 -18.85
CA SER A 237 12.67 -3.93 -19.62
C SER A 237 11.95 -5.14 -20.18
N ASP A 238 12.57 -5.76 -21.18
CA ASP A 238 12.17 -7.08 -21.67
C ASP A 238 12.63 -8.24 -20.77
N GLY A 239 13.27 -7.93 -19.62
CA GLY A 239 13.87 -8.91 -18.72
C GLY A 239 15.14 -9.59 -19.25
N ASN A 240 15.68 -9.19 -20.41
CA ASN A 240 16.81 -9.86 -21.05
C ASN A 240 17.93 -8.93 -21.52
N THR A 241 17.70 -8.09 -22.54
CA THR A 241 18.78 -7.26 -23.14
C THR A 241 18.37 -5.82 -23.38
N LYS A 242 17.07 -5.52 -23.42
CA LYS A 242 16.59 -4.17 -23.73
C LYS A 242 15.90 -3.55 -22.53
N MET A 243 16.28 -2.30 -22.26
CA MET A 243 15.47 -1.39 -21.47
C MET A 243 14.73 -0.44 -22.39
N TYR A 244 13.58 0.03 -21.93
CA TYR A 244 12.73 0.98 -22.63
C TYR A 244 12.54 2.22 -21.76
N PHE A 245 12.63 3.40 -22.36
CA PHE A 245 12.47 4.69 -21.68
C PHE A 245 11.34 5.49 -22.31
N ALA A 246 10.37 5.87 -21.49
CA ALA A 246 9.35 6.84 -21.84
C ALA A 246 9.84 8.24 -21.50
N THR A 247 9.61 9.18 -22.42
CA THR A 247 9.98 10.58 -22.21
C THR A 247 8.80 11.52 -22.43
N PHE A 248 8.81 12.65 -21.75
CA PHE A 248 7.82 13.71 -21.98
C PHE A 248 8.24 14.53 -23.20
N GLY A 249 7.58 14.31 -24.34
CA GLY A 249 7.75 15.04 -25.60
C GLY A 249 8.89 14.54 -26.49
N GLY A 250 9.71 13.60 -26.03
CA GLY A 250 10.83 13.04 -26.80
C GLY A 250 10.52 11.72 -27.52
N GLY A 251 9.43 11.04 -27.18
CA GLY A 251 9.07 9.72 -27.68
C GLY A 251 9.64 8.56 -26.86
N LEU A 252 9.67 7.37 -27.48
CA LEU A 252 10.10 6.11 -26.88
C LEU A 252 11.53 5.78 -27.33
N TYR A 253 12.33 5.28 -26.40
CA TYR A 253 13.68 4.82 -26.65
C TYR A 253 13.86 3.39 -26.15
N SER A 254 14.58 2.56 -26.90
CA SER A 254 15.12 1.32 -26.37
C SER A 254 16.64 1.36 -26.33
N TYR A 255 17.22 0.78 -25.30
CA TYR A 255 18.66 0.65 -25.13
C TYR A 255 19.03 -0.81 -24.89
N ASP A 256 19.78 -1.36 -25.83
CA ASP A 256 20.48 -2.61 -25.66
C ASP A 256 21.75 -2.34 -24.87
N TYR A 257 21.72 -2.66 -23.57
CA TYR A 257 22.83 -2.39 -22.68
C TYR A 257 23.99 -3.37 -22.85
N LYS A 258 23.79 -4.51 -23.53
CA LYS A 258 24.86 -5.46 -23.86
C LYS A 258 25.68 -4.98 -25.06
N ASN A 259 25.00 -4.40 -26.05
CA ASN A 259 25.62 -3.93 -27.30
C ASN A 259 25.86 -2.41 -27.34
N ASN A 260 25.41 -1.68 -26.30
CA ASN A 260 25.43 -0.23 -26.22
C ASN A 260 24.76 0.45 -27.43
N GLN A 261 23.60 -0.07 -27.85
CA GLN A 261 22.85 0.41 -29.01
C GLN A 261 21.54 1.05 -28.59
N TRP A 262 21.23 2.18 -29.21
CA TRP A 262 19.97 2.90 -29.02
C TRP A 262 19.09 2.75 -30.25
N GLU A 263 17.79 2.59 -30.01
CA GLU A 263 16.75 2.61 -31.03
C GLU A 263 15.67 3.61 -30.60
N THR A 264 15.20 4.43 -31.53
CA THR A 264 14.28 5.53 -31.25
C THR A 264 12.98 5.31 -32.01
N PHE A 265 11.86 5.45 -31.31
CA PHE A 265 10.52 5.38 -31.87
C PHE A 265 9.82 6.72 -31.62
N LEU A 266 9.54 7.43 -32.71
CA LEU A 266 8.88 8.74 -32.69
C LEU A 266 7.48 8.63 -33.28
N GLN A 267 6.71 9.69 -33.07
CA GLN A 267 5.36 9.82 -33.60
C GLN A 267 5.32 9.62 -35.13
N ASP A 268 4.48 8.69 -35.57
CA ASP A 268 4.17 8.46 -36.98
C ASP A 268 2.67 8.17 -37.16
N GLU A 269 1.92 9.22 -37.49
CA GLU A 269 0.47 9.16 -37.67
C GLU A 269 0.03 8.42 -38.94
N LYS A 270 0.95 8.13 -39.87
CA LYS A 270 0.58 7.70 -41.23
C LYS A 270 0.88 6.24 -41.52
N SER A 271 1.83 5.61 -40.83
CA SER A 271 2.35 4.32 -41.26
C SER A 271 2.20 3.16 -40.26
N ASN A 272 1.69 3.40 -39.04
CA ASN A 272 1.67 2.43 -37.93
C ASN A 272 3.07 1.84 -37.58
N LYS A 273 4.15 2.48 -38.04
CA LYS A 273 5.54 2.10 -37.74
C LYS A 273 6.17 2.92 -36.62
N GLY A 274 5.39 3.83 -36.01
CA GLY A 274 5.81 4.65 -34.89
C GLY A 274 4.70 4.74 -33.84
N ILE A 275 5.04 5.36 -32.71
CA ILE A 275 4.08 5.65 -31.63
C ILE A 275 3.04 6.67 -32.10
N SER A 276 1.90 6.73 -31.44
CA SER A 276 0.84 7.70 -31.73
C SER A 276 1.17 9.10 -31.22
N TYR A 277 1.99 9.21 -30.17
CA TYR A 277 2.29 10.48 -29.50
C TYR A 277 3.66 10.47 -28.81
N ASN A 278 4.38 11.59 -28.87
CA ASN A 278 5.72 11.69 -28.28
C ASN A 278 5.73 11.97 -26.76
N THR A 279 4.58 12.31 -26.17
CA THR A 279 4.47 12.58 -24.73
C THR A 279 4.00 11.31 -24.02
N LEU A 280 4.97 10.54 -23.54
CA LEU A 280 4.77 9.26 -22.89
C LEU A 280 4.80 9.40 -21.38
N GLN A 281 4.09 8.52 -20.67
CA GLN A 281 3.92 8.61 -19.22
C GLN A 281 4.33 7.34 -18.48
N VAL A 282 3.88 6.17 -18.95
CA VAL A 282 4.09 4.88 -18.28
C VAL A 282 4.32 3.79 -19.32
N LEU A 283 5.14 2.80 -18.96
CA LEU A 283 5.45 1.65 -19.82
C LEU A 283 5.24 0.35 -19.05
N MET A 284 4.83 -0.71 -19.74
CA MET A 284 4.85 -2.08 -19.21
C MET A 284 5.22 -3.05 -20.31
N TYR A 285 6.12 -3.98 -20.02
CA TYR A 285 6.40 -5.12 -20.91
C TYR A 285 5.63 -6.33 -20.38
N ASP A 286 4.77 -6.91 -21.23
CA ASP A 286 3.90 -8.03 -20.82
C ASP A 286 4.55 -9.40 -21.07
N SER A 287 3.94 -10.45 -20.51
CA SER A 287 4.36 -11.84 -20.67
C SER A 287 4.27 -12.35 -22.11
N ARG A 288 3.53 -11.64 -22.97
CA ARG A 288 3.37 -11.92 -24.41
C ARG A 288 4.36 -11.16 -25.27
N GLN A 289 5.37 -10.54 -24.67
CA GLN A 289 6.43 -9.78 -25.35
C GLN A 289 5.97 -8.51 -26.06
N ASN A 290 4.83 -7.94 -25.64
CA ASN A 290 4.37 -6.64 -26.09
C ASN A 290 4.83 -5.55 -25.11
N LEU A 291 5.19 -4.40 -25.65
CA LEU A 291 5.40 -3.19 -24.87
C LEU A 291 4.14 -2.33 -24.93
N TRP A 292 3.52 -2.14 -23.78
CA TRP A 292 2.42 -1.23 -23.53
C TRP A 292 2.96 0.15 -23.23
N ILE A 293 2.46 1.16 -23.95
CA ILE A 293 2.97 2.53 -23.93
C ILE A 293 1.80 3.46 -23.62
N GLY A 294 1.78 4.01 -22.41
CA GLY A 294 0.78 4.97 -21.98
C GLY A 294 1.19 6.40 -22.35
N THR A 295 0.26 7.17 -22.89
CA THR A 295 0.50 8.56 -23.33
C THR A 295 -0.25 9.58 -22.47
N VAL A 296 0.17 10.84 -22.56
CA VAL A 296 -0.57 11.98 -22.00
C VAL A 296 -1.52 12.53 -23.06
N GLY A 297 -2.73 12.01 -23.14
CA GLY A 297 -3.82 12.58 -23.96
C GLY A 297 -4.05 11.95 -25.34
N LYS A 298 -3.37 10.86 -25.69
CA LYS A 298 -3.57 10.08 -26.94
C LYS A 298 -3.79 8.58 -26.71
N GLY A 299 -4.19 8.23 -25.49
CA GLY A 299 -4.49 6.86 -25.09
C GLY A 299 -3.24 6.01 -24.89
N LEU A 300 -3.24 4.80 -25.42
CA LEU A 300 -2.09 3.88 -25.35
C LEU A 300 -1.71 3.33 -26.72
N ASP A 301 -0.43 3.02 -26.88
CA ASP A 301 0.09 2.21 -27.98
C ASP A 301 0.55 0.84 -27.45
N ILE A 302 0.28 -0.20 -28.23
CA ILE A 302 0.88 -1.52 -28.03
C ILE A 302 1.90 -1.73 -29.14
N MET A 303 3.16 -1.91 -28.76
CA MET A 303 4.24 -2.29 -29.66
C MET A 303 4.45 -3.80 -29.59
N SER A 304 4.24 -4.48 -30.72
CA SER A 304 4.40 -5.92 -30.87
C SER A 304 5.31 -6.26 -32.04
N LYS A 305 5.86 -7.48 -32.05
CA LYS A 305 6.63 -8.00 -33.21
C LYS A 305 5.80 -9.03 -33.98
N ASP A 306 5.84 -8.96 -35.31
CA ASP A 306 5.26 -10.00 -36.15
C ASP A 306 6.17 -11.25 -36.24
N ALA A 307 5.73 -12.28 -36.96
CA ALA A 307 6.49 -13.52 -37.13
C ALA A 307 7.85 -13.34 -37.84
N ASN A 308 8.04 -12.24 -38.57
CA ASN A 308 9.29 -11.89 -39.23
C ASN A 308 10.17 -10.96 -38.36
N GLY A 309 9.70 -10.60 -37.17
CA GLY A 309 10.39 -9.68 -36.26
C GLY A 309 10.15 -8.20 -36.55
N ASN A 310 9.24 -7.84 -37.47
CA ASN A 310 8.92 -6.44 -37.74
C ASN A 310 8.10 -5.86 -36.60
N ILE A 311 8.44 -4.64 -36.21
CA ILE A 311 7.75 -3.89 -35.17
C ILE A 311 6.47 -3.28 -35.74
N ASN A 312 5.36 -3.44 -35.02
CA ASN A 312 4.07 -2.86 -35.34
C ASN A 312 3.53 -2.12 -34.11
N PHE A 313 2.81 -1.02 -34.35
CA PHE A 313 2.13 -0.27 -33.30
C PHE A 313 0.62 -0.33 -33.51
N LYS A 314 -0.13 -0.57 -32.44
CA LYS A 314 -1.59 -0.46 -32.41
C LYS A 314 -2.01 0.55 -31.34
N ASN A 315 -2.68 1.60 -31.77
CA ASN A 315 -3.19 2.65 -30.89
C ASN A 315 -4.62 2.34 -30.41
N TYR A 316 -4.90 2.65 -29.15
CA TYR A 316 -6.24 2.65 -28.57
C TYR A 316 -6.47 3.97 -27.82
N GLN A 317 -7.58 4.63 -28.12
CA GLN A 317 -8.02 5.89 -27.54
C GLN A 317 -9.40 5.72 -26.92
N ASP A 318 -9.89 6.79 -26.29
CA ASP A 318 -11.27 6.85 -25.82
C ASP A 318 -12.26 6.94 -27.00
N THR A 319 -13.04 5.89 -27.14
CA THR A 319 -14.11 5.75 -28.15
C THR A 319 -15.51 5.84 -27.54
N GLY A 320 -15.63 5.87 -26.20
CA GLY A 320 -16.89 5.75 -25.49
C GLY A 320 -17.55 4.36 -25.57
N ASP A 321 -16.85 3.34 -26.07
CA ASP A 321 -17.34 1.97 -26.18
C ASP A 321 -16.23 0.93 -25.91
N SER A 322 -16.52 -0.37 -26.07
CA SER A 322 -15.58 -1.45 -25.77
C SER A 322 -14.41 -1.59 -26.75
N THR A 323 -14.35 -0.77 -27.82
CA THR A 323 -13.25 -0.80 -28.80
C THR A 323 -12.08 0.11 -28.40
N GLY A 324 -12.27 0.92 -27.36
CA GLY A 324 -11.30 1.85 -26.81
C GLY A 324 -11.21 1.79 -25.29
N ILE A 325 -10.31 2.59 -24.72
CA ILE A 325 -10.15 2.76 -23.27
C ILE A 325 -11.06 3.88 -22.74
N ASN A 326 -11.32 3.97 -21.44
CA ASN A 326 -11.85 5.21 -20.86
C ASN A 326 -10.70 6.20 -20.58
N GLY A 327 -10.81 7.46 -21.03
CA GLY A 327 -9.80 8.49 -20.78
C GLY A 327 -8.50 8.32 -21.58
N ASN A 328 -8.04 9.41 -22.19
CA ASN A 328 -6.86 9.39 -23.07
C ASN A 328 -5.52 9.61 -22.36
N THR A 329 -5.50 9.80 -21.04
CA THR A 329 -4.27 9.91 -20.25
C THR A 329 -4.09 8.63 -19.46
N VAL A 330 -3.04 7.87 -19.76
CA VAL A 330 -2.78 6.55 -19.16
C VAL A 330 -1.75 6.70 -18.05
N LEU A 331 -2.11 6.22 -16.86
CA LEU A 331 -1.40 6.51 -15.61
C LEU A 331 -0.70 5.27 -15.04
N SER A 332 -1.26 4.09 -15.25
CA SER A 332 -0.72 2.83 -14.73
C SER A 332 -1.10 1.62 -15.58
N PHE A 333 -0.29 0.58 -15.50
CA PHE A 333 -0.53 -0.73 -16.10
C PHE A 333 -0.25 -1.83 -15.09
N CYS A 334 -0.99 -2.94 -15.20
CA CYS A 334 -0.68 -4.19 -14.50
C CYS A 334 -1.17 -5.38 -15.33
N GLU A 335 -0.28 -6.30 -15.64
CA GLU A 335 -0.67 -7.63 -16.11
C GLU A 335 -0.98 -8.49 -14.87
N ASP A 336 -2.16 -9.10 -14.83
CA ASP A 336 -2.54 -10.01 -13.76
C ASP A 336 -2.11 -11.45 -14.03
N SER A 337 -2.17 -12.30 -13.01
CA SER A 337 -1.83 -13.72 -13.09
C SER A 337 -2.76 -14.56 -13.97
N TYR A 338 -3.88 -13.99 -14.43
CA TYR A 338 -4.80 -14.59 -15.40
C TYR A 338 -4.47 -14.17 -16.84
N GLY A 339 -3.49 -13.29 -17.05
CA GLY A 339 -3.07 -12.78 -18.34
C GLY A 339 -3.95 -11.66 -18.90
N ASN A 340 -4.81 -11.04 -18.07
CA ASN A 340 -5.47 -9.80 -18.43
C ASN A 340 -4.51 -8.63 -18.22
N VAL A 341 -4.68 -7.58 -19.02
CA VAL A 341 -3.98 -6.32 -18.81
C VAL A 341 -4.96 -5.30 -18.25
N TRP A 342 -4.62 -4.74 -17.11
CA TRP A 342 -5.35 -3.69 -16.43
C TRP A 342 -4.68 -2.34 -16.71
N ILE A 343 -5.48 -1.35 -17.08
CA ILE A 343 -5.04 -0.03 -17.51
C ILE A 343 -5.73 1.01 -16.64
N GLY A 344 -4.96 1.69 -15.80
CA GLY A 344 -5.43 2.83 -15.04
C GLY A 344 -5.28 4.11 -15.85
N THR A 345 -6.36 4.88 -15.98
CA THR A 345 -6.36 6.12 -16.74
C THR A 345 -6.77 7.29 -15.86
N SER A 346 -6.76 8.50 -16.41
CA SER A 346 -7.33 9.68 -15.74
C SER A 346 -8.85 9.60 -15.55
N ASN A 347 -9.52 8.61 -16.14
CA ASN A 347 -10.98 8.50 -16.12
C ASN A 347 -11.44 7.05 -15.87
N GLY A 348 -10.83 6.37 -14.89
CA GLY A 348 -11.24 5.05 -14.43
C GLY A 348 -10.23 3.95 -14.74
N LEU A 349 -10.71 2.71 -14.62
CA LEU A 349 -9.93 1.49 -14.84
C LEU A 349 -10.45 0.75 -16.07
N ASN A 350 -9.56 0.19 -16.89
CA ASN A 350 -9.94 -0.74 -17.96
C ASN A 350 -9.31 -2.11 -17.73
N ARG A 351 -10.02 -3.16 -18.14
CA ARG A 351 -9.47 -4.49 -18.36
C ARG A 351 -9.49 -4.79 -19.85
N PHE A 352 -8.32 -5.06 -20.42
CA PHE A 352 -8.17 -5.51 -21.80
C PHE A 352 -8.29 -7.03 -21.88
N ASP A 353 -9.19 -7.49 -22.76
CA ASP A 353 -9.29 -8.89 -23.15
C ASP A 353 -8.45 -9.13 -24.41
N PRO A 354 -7.34 -9.88 -24.31
CA PRO A 354 -6.46 -10.15 -25.44
C PRO A 354 -7.08 -11.08 -26.50
N GLY A 355 -8.09 -11.88 -26.13
CA GLY A 355 -8.77 -12.80 -27.04
C GLY A 355 -9.70 -12.08 -28.02
N THR A 356 -10.37 -11.03 -27.55
CA THR A 356 -11.29 -10.22 -28.36
C THR A 356 -10.70 -8.90 -28.83
N GLY A 357 -9.65 -8.41 -28.17
CA GLY A 357 -9.08 -7.09 -28.41
C GLY A 357 -9.97 -5.94 -27.94
N THR A 358 -10.84 -6.19 -26.94
CA THR A 358 -11.81 -5.22 -26.41
C THR A 358 -11.52 -4.86 -24.95
N PHE A 359 -12.08 -3.75 -24.50
CA PHE A 359 -11.94 -3.26 -23.14
C PHE A 359 -13.26 -3.33 -22.36
N LYS A 360 -13.14 -3.57 -21.06
CA LYS A 360 -14.21 -3.37 -20.09
C LYS A 360 -13.77 -2.30 -19.10
N SER A 361 -14.54 -1.21 -19.02
CA SER A 361 -14.26 -0.09 -18.13
C SER A 361 -14.96 -0.22 -16.78
N PHE A 362 -14.37 0.38 -15.75
CA PHE A 362 -14.87 0.46 -14.38
C PHE A 362 -14.66 1.87 -13.83
N PHE A 363 -15.62 2.33 -13.03
CA PHE A 363 -15.74 3.69 -12.51
C PHE A 363 -16.03 3.69 -10.99
N PRO A 364 -16.11 4.86 -10.32
CA PRO A 364 -16.47 4.94 -8.91
C PRO A 364 -17.78 4.25 -8.54
N GLU A 365 -18.74 4.24 -9.47
CA GLU A 365 -20.05 3.57 -9.35
C GLU A 365 -19.91 2.05 -9.29
N ASP A 366 -18.88 1.47 -9.92
CA ASP A 366 -18.60 0.04 -9.88
C ASP A 366 -17.87 -0.38 -8.61
N GLY A 367 -17.21 0.56 -7.93
CA GLY A 367 -16.49 0.28 -6.69
C GLY A 367 -15.09 0.88 -6.59
N LEU A 368 -14.66 1.74 -7.53
CA LEU A 368 -13.44 2.54 -7.35
C LEU A 368 -13.66 3.67 -6.32
N THR A 369 -12.59 4.09 -5.65
CA THR A 369 -12.60 5.23 -4.73
C THR A 369 -12.60 6.59 -5.44
N ASP A 370 -12.00 6.68 -6.63
CA ASP A 370 -12.01 7.86 -7.50
C ASP A 370 -11.70 7.44 -8.95
N ASN A 371 -11.84 8.36 -9.91
CA ASN A 371 -11.60 8.12 -11.33
C ASN A 371 -10.12 7.97 -11.69
N PRO A 372 -9.21 8.91 -11.34
CA PRO A 372 -7.83 8.76 -11.78
C PRO A 372 -7.14 7.62 -11.03
N VAL A 373 -6.77 6.58 -11.78
CA VAL A 373 -6.15 5.36 -11.26
C VAL A 373 -4.63 5.48 -11.33
N MET A 374 -4.01 5.74 -10.18
CA MET A 374 -2.60 6.13 -10.05
C MET A 374 -1.65 4.93 -10.08
N GLY A 375 -2.09 3.79 -9.54
CA GLY A 375 -1.29 2.57 -9.47
C GLY A 375 -2.15 1.32 -9.35
N ILE A 376 -1.64 0.21 -9.89
CA ILE A 376 -2.31 -1.09 -9.88
C ILE A 376 -1.26 -2.16 -9.57
N VAL A 377 -1.54 -3.01 -8.59
CA VAL A 377 -0.64 -4.07 -8.14
C VAL A 377 -1.44 -5.33 -7.81
N GLU A 378 -0.99 -6.50 -8.25
CA GLU A 378 -1.60 -7.78 -7.88
C GLU A 378 -0.95 -8.36 -6.61
N ASP A 379 -1.75 -8.71 -5.59
CA ASP A 379 -1.27 -9.40 -4.38
C ASP A 379 -0.96 -10.89 -4.62
N ASN A 380 -0.55 -11.62 -3.59
CA ASN A 380 -0.23 -13.06 -3.71
C ASN A 380 -1.49 -13.93 -3.83
N ASP A 381 -2.64 -13.41 -3.42
CA ASP A 381 -3.96 -14.04 -3.51
C ASP A 381 -4.71 -13.68 -4.81
N LYS A 382 -4.01 -13.04 -5.77
CA LYS A 382 -4.54 -12.68 -7.09
C LYS A 382 -5.69 -11.67 -7.03
N ASN A 383 -5.70 -10.80 -6.03
CA ASN A 383 -6.52 -9.59 -6.01
C ASN A 383 -5.70 -8.41 -6.50
N LEU A 384 -6.37 -7.45 -7.12
CA LEU A 384 -5.75 -6.17 -7.45
C LEU A 384 -5.93 -5.19 -6.30
N TRP A 385 -4.86 -4.46 -6.02
CA TRP A 385 -4.86 -3.28 -5.17
C TRP A 385 -4.62 -2.08 -6.07
N ILE A 386 -5.58 -1.15 -6.04
CA ILE A 386 -5.68 -0.05 -6.98
C ILE A 386 -5.63 1.24 -6.16
N SER A 387 -4.58 2.04 -6.33
CA SER A 387 -4.57 3.40 -5.78
C SER A 387 -5.23 4.37 -6.74
N THR A 388 -6.09 5.21 -6.19
CA THR A 388 -6.71 6.36 -6.87
C THR A 388 -6.27 7.63 -6.16
N ILE A 389 -6.64 8.81 -6.65
CA ILE A 389 -6.31 10.07 -5.94
C ILE A 389 -6.75 10.00 -4.46
N ARG A 390 -7.96 9.51 -4.15
CA ARG A 390 -8.56 9.62 -2.80
C ARG A 390 -8.75 8.32 -2.04
N GLY A 391 -8.01 7.27 -2.39
CA GLY A 391 -8.10 6.01 -1.66
C GLY A 391 -7.51 4.82 -2.39
N ILE A 392 -7.61 3.67 -1.73
CA ILE A 392 -7.17 2.39 -2.23
C ILE A 392 -8.40 1.50 -2.40
N THR A 393 -8.46 0.76 -3.49
CA THR A 393 -9.52 -0.21 -3.77
C THR A 393 -8.91 -1.60 -3.94
N LYS A 394 -9.42 -2.60 -3.22
CA LYS A 394 -9.14 -4.03 -3.48
C LYS A 394 -10.20 -4.57 -4.43
N LEU A 395 -9.78 -5.24 -5.49
CA LEU A 395 -10.64 -5.92 -6.46
C LEU A 395 -10.32 -7.42 -6.47
N ASN A 396 -11.29 -8.23 -6.08
CA ASN A 396 -11.23 -9.67 -6.30
C ASN A 396 -11.58 -9.98 -7.76
N ILE A 397 -10.59 -10.38 -8.56
CA ILE A 397 -10.76 -10.57 -10.01
C ILE A 397 -11.85 -11.61 -10.34
N PRO A 398 -11.91 -12.81 -9.70
CA PRO A 398 -12.91 -13.82 -10.06
C PRO A 398 -14.36 -13.39 -9.78
N THR A 399 -14.61 -12.71 -8.65
CA THR A 399 -15.96 -12.30 -8.26
C THR A 399 -16.33 -10.90 -8.72
N MET A 400 -15.35 -10.12 -9.17
CA MET A 400 -15.48 -8.69 -9.45
C MET A 400 -16.01 -7.86 -8.26
N LYS A 401 -15.74 -8.31 -7.02
CA LYS A 401 -16.08 -7.56 -5.80
C LYS A 401 -15.01 -6.51 -5.51
N PHE A 402 -15.46 -5.28 -5.31
CA PHE A 402 -14.64 -4.14 -4.92
C PHE A 402 -14.80 -3.83 -3.43
N SER A 403 -13.68 -3.59 -2.73
CA SER A 403 -13.63 -3.15 -1.34
C SER A 403 -12.82 -1.86 -1.26
N LYS A 404 -13.45 -0.77 -0.81
CA LYS A 404 -12.87 0.58 -0.74
C LYS A 404 -12.21 0.83 0.61
N TYR A 405 -11.06 1.50 0.60
CA TYR A 405 -10.34 1.96 1.78
C TYR A 405 -10.01 3.44 1.64
N THR A 406 -10.26 4.20 2.69
CA THR A 406 -10.11 5.66 2.75
C THR A 406 -9.23 6.07 3.92
N VAL A 407 -9.00 7.37 4.10
CA VAL A 407 -8.28 7.92 5.26
C VAL A 407 -8.87 7.45 6.60
N LEU A 408 -10.18 7.16 6.65
CA LEU A 408 -10.85 6.62 7.84
C LEU A 408 -10.43 5.19 8.18
N ASP A 409 -9.86 4.47 7.22
CA ASP A 409 -9.31 3.13 7.41
C ASP A 409 -7.83 3.14 7.81
N GLY A 410 -7.15 4.30 7.80
CA GLY A 410 -5.75 4.44 8.23
C GLY A 410 -4.73 4.61 7.11
N ILE A 411 -5.16 4.74 5.85
CA ILE A 411 -4.24 5.11 4.75
C ILE A 411 -3.82 6.58 4.89
N GLN A 412 -2.75 6.98 4.20
CA GLN A 412 -2.28 8.37 4.21
C GLN A 412 -3.37 9.37 3.80
N GLU A 413 -3.29 10.58 4.35
CA GLU A 413 -4.04 11.73 3.82
C GLU A 413 -3.42 12.24 2.52
N GLY A 414 -4.20 12.91 1.68
CA GLY A 414 -3.74 13.49 0.43
C GLY A 414 -3.75 12.52 -0.76
N ASP A 415 -3.23 13.01 -1.88
CA ASP A 415 -3.39 12.37 -3.18
C ASP A 415 -2.33 11.29 -3.40
N PHE A 416 -2.73 10.08 -3.81
CA PHE A 416 -1.76 9.11 -4.33
C PHE A 416 -1.17 9.59 -5.66
N LEU A 417 0.09 9.23 -5.93
CA LEU A 417 0.81 9.69 -7.11
C LEU A 417 1.10 8.54 -8.08
N ILE A 418 1.19 8.89 -9.37
CA ILE A 418 1.52 7.95 -10.44
C ILE A 418 2.93 7.41 -10.25
N ARG A 419 3.15 6.15 -10.65
CA ARG A 419 4.46 5.44 -10.56
C ARG A 419 4.97 5.22 -9.13
N SER A 420 4.24 5.71 -8.13
CA SER A 420 4.57 5.59 -6.71
C SER A 420 3.91 4.36 -6.12
N PHE A 421 4.23 3.18 -6.65
CA PHE A 421 3.69 1.93 -6.13
C PHE A 421 4.66 0.78 -6.35
N CYS A 422 4.64 -0.20 -5.45
CA CYS A 422 5.48 -1.39 -5.54
C CYS A 422 4.87 -2.52 -4.71
N LYS A 423 4.97 -3.75 -5.21
CA LYS A 423 4.88 -4.97 -4.39
C LYS A 423 6.26 -5.55 -4.19
N THR A 424 6.62 -5.79 -2.95
CA THR A 424 7.90 -6.41 -2.60
C THR A 424 7.83 -7.93 -2.79
N LYS A 425 9.00 -8.57 -2.83
CA LYS A 425 9.11 -10.03 -2.80
C LYS A 425 8.50 -10.66 -1.55
N SER A 426 8.44 -9.91 -0.44
CA SER A 426 7.79 -10.37 0.80
C SER A 426 6.27 -10.27 0.76
N GLY A 427 5.66 -9.74 -0.31
CA GLY A 427 4.21 -9.60 -0.46
C GLY A 427 3.64 -8.28 0.06
N HIS A 428 4.46 -7.41 0.65
CA HIS A 428 4.02 -6.08 1.07
C HIS A 428 3.74 -5.19 -0.13
N ILE A 429 2.70 -4.37 -0.01
CA ILE A 429 2.33 -3.37 -1.02
C ILE A 429 2.62 -1.99 -0.46
N TYR A 430 3.22 -1.15 -1.29
CA TYR A 430 3.52 0.25 -1.01
C TYR A 430 2.83 1.12 -2.03
N PHE A 431 2.16 2.17 -1.57
CA PHE A 431 1.59 3.24 -2.39
C PHE A 431 2.04 4.59 -1.83
N GLY A 432 2.73 5.38 -2.65
CA GLY A 432 3.19 6.72 -2.31
C GLY A 432 2.23 7.80 -2.82
N GLY A 433 2.23 8.94 -2.15
CA GLY A 433 1.53 10.12 -2.64
C GLY A 433 2.10 11.41 -2.12
N THR A 434 1.25 12.42 -1.92
CA THR A 434 1.68 13.77 -1.51
C THR A 434 2.01 13.88 -0.01
N ASN A 435 1.60 12.91 0.80
CA ASN A 435 1.83 12.88 2.24
C ASN A 435 2.60 11.63 2.72
N GLY A 436 3.52 11.13 1.89
CA GLY A 436 4.40 10.02 2.22
C GLY A 436 4.02 8.72 1.54
N VAL A 437 4.09 7.62 2.29
CA VAL A 437 3.84 6.26 1.80
C VAL A 437 2.84 5.55 2.70
N THR A 438 1.81 4.94 2.12
CA THR A 438 1.00 3.90 2.75
C THR A 438 1.56 2.53 2.40
N PHE A 439 1.74 1.65 3.38
CA PHE A 439 2.15 0.27 3.14
C PHE A 439 1.47 -0.73 4.07
N PHE A 440 1.30 -1.96 3.60
CA PHE A 440 0.60 -3.02 4.32
C PHE A 440 0.91 -4.39 3.70
N HIS A 441 0.66 -5.45 4.46
CA HIS A 441 0.59 -6.80 3.90
C HIS A 441 -0.89 -7.14 3.61
N PRO A 442 -1.27 -7.52 2.38
CA PRO A 442 -2.67 -7.79 2.01
C PRO A 442 -3.40 -8.79 2.91
N ASP A 443 -2.70 -9.83 3.36
CA ASP A 443 -3.24 -10.89 4.23
C ASP A 443 -3.63 -10.39 5.64
N GLU A 444 -3.10 -9.23 6.06
CA GLU A 444 -3.43 -8.61 7.35
C GLU A 444 -4.68 -7.72 7.26
N ILE A 445 -5.17 -7.42 6.06
CA ILE A 445 -6.37 -6.62 5.85
C ILE A 445 -7.60 -7.54 5.86
N VAL A 446 -8.20 -7.70 7.04
CA VAL A 446 -9.37 -8.55 7.26
C VAL A 446 -10.67 -7.73 7.17
N GLU A 447 -11.66 -8.25 6.43
CA GLU A 447 -13.00 -7.64 6.39
C GLU A 447 -13.79 -7.95 7.66
N ASN A 448 -14.49 -6.95 8.19
CA ASN A 448 -15.43 -7.15 9.28
C ASN A 448 -16.64 -7.96 8.78
N PRO A 449 -16.87 -9.19 9.28
CA PRO A 449 -17.96 -10.05 8.84
C PRO A 449 -19.33 -9.66 9.44
N TYR A 450 -19.36 -8.75 10.42
CA TYR A 450 -20.58 -8.36 11.11
C TYR A 450 -21.25 -7.16 10.42
N PRO A 451 -22.39 -7.36 9.73
CA PRO A 451 -23.14 -6.25 9.17
C PRO A 451 -23.74 -5.40 10.31
N PRO A 452 -23.70 -4.06 10.20
CA PRO A 452 -24.33 -3.20 11.20
C PRO A 452 -25.85 -3.34 11.16
N LYS A 453 -26.48 -3.35 12.34
CA LYS A 453 -27.94 -3.24 12.43
C LYS A 453 -28.35 -1.80 12.17
N ILE A 454 -29.23 -1.59 11.20
CA ILE A 454 -29.78 -0.26 10.91
C ILE A 454 -30.86 0.04 11.95
N GLU A 455 -30.67 1.11 12.71
CA GLU A 455 -31.62 1.60 13.71
C GLU A 455 -32.01 3.04 13.36
N ILE A 456 -33.31 3.35 13.43
CA ILE A 456 -33.80 4.72 13.21
C ILE A 456 -33.63 5.49 14.53
N THR A 457 -32.65 6.40 14.58
CA THR A 457 -32.32 7.15 15.81
C THR A 457 -33.11 8.44 15.96
N SER A 458 -33.62 9.02 14.87
CA SER A 458 -34.46 10.22 14.91
C SER A 458 -35.33 10.33 13.66
N PHE A 459 -36.46 11.04 13.79
CA PHE A 459 -37.35 11.38 12.69
C PHE A 459 -37.70 12.86 12.78
N LYS A 460 -37.74 13.56 11.63
CA LYS A 460 -38.06 14.98 11.57
C LYS A 460 -39.21 15.24 10.61
N ILE A 461 -40.14 16.11 11.00
CA ILE A 461 -41.18 16.66 10.13
C ILE A 461 -40.93 18.17 10.04
N PHE A 462 -40.81 18.71 8.83
CA PHE A 462 -40.46 20.13 8.61
C PHE A 462 -39.20 20.59 9.38
N ASN A 463 -38.18 19.72 9.43
CA ASN A 463 -36.93 19.88 10.20
C ASN A 463 -37.09 19.88 11.73
N GLU A 464 -38.29 19.71 12.25
CA GLU A 464 -38.55 19.58 13.69
C GLU A 464 -38.51 18.11 14.13
N PRO A 465 -37.75 17.76 15.18
CA PRO A 465 -37.67 16.40 15.68
C PRO A 465 -39.00 15.95 16.27
N VAL A 466 -39.48 14.79 15.83
CA VAL A 466 -40.70 14.16 16.37
C VAL A 466 -40.32 13.32 17.57
N LYS A 467 -40.93 13.59 18.72
CA LYS A 467 -40.82 12.73 19.89
C LYS A 467 -41.80 11.58 19.76
N PHE A 468 -41.31 10.35 19.92
CA PHE A 468 -42.17 9.18 19.98
C PHE A 468 -43.13 9.29 21.18
N GLY A 469 -44.44 9.35 20.91
CA GLY A 469 -45.49 9.37 21.93
C GLY A 469 -46.21 10.70 22.13
N GLU A 470 -45.84 11.76 21.42
CA GLU A 470 -46.66 13.00 21.38
C GLU A 470 -47.76 12.82 20.32
N LYS A 471 -49.02 12.77 20.79
CA LYS A 471 -50.23 12.62 19.98
C LYS A 471 -50.67 13.92 19.34
#